data_AF-A0A4U1CHT0-F1
#
_entry.id   AF-A0A4U1CHT0-F1
#
_cell.length_a   1.000
_cell.length_b   1.000
_cell.length_c   1.000
_cell.angle_alpha   90.00
_cell.angle_beta   90.00
_cell.angle_gamma   90.00
#
_symmetry.space_group_name_H-M   'P 1'
#
loop_
_entity.id
_entity.type
_entity.pdbx_description
1 polymer ?
#
loop_
_entity_poly.entity_id
_entity_poly.type
_entity_poly.pdbx_seq_one_letter_code
_entity_poly.pdbx_strand_id
1 'polypeptide(L)'
;MANDNPYILFNAQIHKDWKDNGVKYIKLVELESDLDIKFFELVPDSEIPDAGETIYPIDSEDILELLEPMKHARFLVHEIYLEEED
;
A
#
# COMPACT_ATOMS: atom_id res chain seq x y z
N MET A 1 15.51 18.55 12.09
CA MET A 1 14.12 18.17 12.40
C MET A 1 13.62 17.45 11.17
N ALA A 2 13.86 16.15 11.08
CA ALA A 2 13.37 15.36 9.95
C ALA A 2 11.92 15.00 10.28
N ASN A 3 11.01 15.76 9.70
CA ASN A 3 9.59 15.46 9.71
C ASN A 3 9.25 14.89 8.34
N ASP A 4 9.96 13.83 7.96
CA ASP A 4 9.75 13.16 6.68
C ASP A 4 8.68 12.10 6.93
N ASN A 5 7.51 12.36 6.35
CA ASN A 5 6.42 11.42 6.32
C ASN A 5 6.90 10.14 5.62
N PRO A 6 6.97 8.97 6.29
CA PRO A 6 7.60 7.78 5.74
C PRO A 6 6.69 7.02 4.75
N TYR A 7 5.66 7.69 4.24
CA TYR A 7 4.69 7.13 3.32
C TYR A 7 4.89 7.71 1.93
N ILE A 8 5.00 6.84 0.94
CA ILE A 8 5.04 7.19 -0.48
C ILE A 8 3.79 6.67 -1.21
N LEU A 9 3.48 7.25 -2.36
CA LEU A 9 2.34 6.79 -3.17
C LEU A 9 2.62 5.42 -3.78
N PHE A 10 1.66 4.52 -3.63
CA PHE A 10 1.66 3.25 -4.37
C PHE A 10 1.68 3.52 -5.87
N ASN A 11 2.56 2.81 -6.58
CA ASN A 11 2.77 3.02 -8.01
C ASN A 11 3.28 1.73 -8.67
N ALA A 12 3.36 1.74 -10.00
CA ALA A 12 3.68 0.55 -10.79
C ALA A 12 5.08 0.00 -10.52
N GLN A 13 6.03 0.84 -10.10
CA GLN A 13 7.38 0.39 -9.74
C GLN A 13 7.33 -0.43 -8.45
N ILE A 14 6.70 0.10 -7.39
CA ILE A 14 6.52 -0.62 -6.11
C ILE A 14 5.78 -1.94 -6.30
N HIS A 15 4.69 -1.93 -7.09
CA HIS A 15 3.93 -3.15 -7.40
C HIS A 15 4.81 -4.21 -8.06
N LYS A 16 5.60 -3.79 -9.06
CA LYS A 16 6.52 -4.69 -9.76
C LYS A 16 7.60 -5.23 -8.83
N ASP A 17 8.23 -4.37 -8.03
CA ASP A 17 9.31 -4.77 -7.12
C ASP A 17 8.81 -5.77 -6.08
N TRP A 18 7.64 -5.53 -5.50
CA TRP A 18 6.99 -6.50 -4.61
C TRP A 18 6.73 -7.85 -5.29
N LYS A 19 6.27 -7.86 -6.54
CA LYS A 19 6.09 -9.11 -7.30
C LYS A 19 7.41 -9.83 -7.55
N ASP A 20 8.44 -9.10 -7.97
CA ASP A 20 9.76 -9.65 -8.25
C ASP A 20 10.41 -10.22 -6.97
N ASN A 21 10.10 -9.63 -5.81
CA ASN A 21 10.52 -10.07 -4.48
C ASN A 21 9.63 -11.16 -3.85
N GLY A 22 8.60 -11.63 -4.56
CA GLY A 22 7.80 -12.77 -4.16
C GLY A 22 6.66 -12.46 -3.19
N VAL A 23 6.28 -11.19 -3.03
CA VAL A 23 5.05 -10.80 -2.33
C VAL A 23 3.86 -11.44 -3.01
N LYS A 24 2.95 -12.03 -2.24
CA LYS A 24 1.78 -12.77 -2.75
C LYS A 24 0.48 -12.05 -2.47
N TYR A 25 0.41 -11.34 -1.35
CA TYR A 25 -0.79 -10.68 -0.90
C TYR A 25 -0.51 -9.25 -0.47
N ILE A 26 -1.49 -8.38 -0.65
CA ILE A 26 -1.46 -7.00 -0.18
C ILE A 26 -2.67 -6.80 0.71
N LYS A 27 -2.43 -6.34 1.93
CA LYS A 27 -3.47 -5.93 2.88
C LYS A 27 -3.69 -4.43 2.78
N LEU A 28 -4.95 -4.01 2.77
CA LEU A 28 -5.34 -2.60 2.85
C LEU A 28 -5.79 -2.24 4.26
N VAL A 29 -5.18 -1.19 4.83
CA VAL A 29 -5.50 -0.63 6.14
C VAL A 29 -5.91 0.83 5.97
N GLU A 30 -7.12 1.22 6.40
CA GLU A 30 -7.52 2.64 6.39
C GLU A 30 -6.77 3.38 7.49
N LEU A 31 -6.09 4.46 7.13
CA LEU A 31 -5.39 5.33 8.08
C LEU A 31 -6.36 6.39 8.62
N GLU A 32 -6.33 6.62 9.93
CA GLU A 32 -7.11 7.69 10.54
C GLU A 32 -6.59 9.06 10.09
N SER A 33 -7.48 9.89 9.56
CA SER A 33 -7.17 11.24 9.12
C SER A 33 -8.39 12.15 9.29
N ASP A 34 -8.15 13.40 9.70
CA ASP A 34 -9.18 14.46 9.75
C ASP A 34 -9.44 15.12 8.37
N LEU A 35 -8.83 14.60 7.30
CA LEU A 35 -8.98 15.13 5.94
C LEU A 35 -10.20 14.52 5.23
N ASP A 36 -10.78 15.27 4.28
CA ASP A 36 -11.92 14.83 3.46
C ASP A 36 -11.56 13.71 2.46
N ILE A 37 -10.26 13.44 2.31
CA ILE A 37 -9.72 12.36 1.49
C ILE A 37 -9.32 11.18 2.38
N LYS A 38 -9.68 9.97 1.95
CA LYS A 38 -9.29 8.74 2.66
C LYS A 38 -7.87 8.33 2.29
N PHE A 39 -7.14 7.79 3.27
CA PHE A 39 -5.82 7.23 3.07
C PHE A 39 -5.86 5.75 3.41
N PHE A 40 -5.25 4.94 2.55
CA PHE A 40 -5.12 3.51 2.76
C PHE A 40 -3.64 3.13 2.67
N GLU A 41 -3.14 2.45 3.68
CA GLU A 41 -1.83 1.81 3.68
C GLU A 41 -1.93 0.43 3.04
N LEU A 42 -1.00 0.15 2.14
CA LEU A 42 -0.80 -1.17 1.54
C LEU A 42 0.35 -1.86 2.27
N VAL A 43 0.05 -3.00 2.87
CA VAL A 43 1.02 -3.81 3.62
C VAL A 43 1.26 -5.13 2.87
N PRO A 44 2.49 -5.39 2.37
CA PRO A 44 2.80 -6.62 1.66
C PRO A 44 2.90 -7.82 2.62
N ASP A 45 2.39 -8.97 2.21
CA ASP A 45 2.46 -10.27 2.90
C ASP A 45 2.14 -10.20 4.41
N SER A 46 1.21 -9.33 4.80
CA SER A 46 0.71 -9.28 6.18
C SER A 46 0.16 -10.64 6.60
N GLU A 47 0.49 -11.06 7.82
CA GLU A 47 -0.13 -12.22 8.44
C GLU A 47 -1.67 -12.00 8.54
N ILE A 48 -2.40 -13.11 8.46
CA ILE A 48 -3.86 -13.26 8.30
C ILE A 48 -4.66 -12.21 9.09
N PRO A 49 -5.73 -11.63 8.52
CA PRO A 49 -6.28 -10.39 9.00
C PRO A 49 -7.02 -10.55 10.32
N ASP A 50 -6.89 -9.54 11.18
CA ASP A 50 -7.86 -9.27 12.23
C ASP A 50 -9.19 -8.84 11.60
N ALA A 51 -10.30 -8.99 12.32
CA ALA A 51 -11.64 -8.76 11.77
C ALA A 51 -11.84 -7.30 11.33
N GLY A 52 -11.76 -7.04 10.03
CA GLY A 52 -11.96 -5.71 9.42
C GLY A 52 -10.98 -5.36 8.30
N GLU A 53 -9.90 -6.12 8.13
CA GLU A 53 -8.89 -5.85 7.11
C GLU A 53 -9.21 -6.57 5.79
N THR A 54 -8.91 -5.93 4.66
CA THR A 54 -9.12 -6.55 3.34
C THR A 54 -7.78 -6.96 2.75
N ILE A 55 -7.66 -8.24 2.37
CA ILE A 55 -6.45 -8.82 1.76
C ILE A 55 -6.77 -9.23 0.33
N TYR A 56 -5.93 -8.79 -0.60
CA TYR A 56 -6.05 -9.11 -2.01
C TYR A 56 -4.79 -9.84 -2.51
N PRO A 57 -4.92 -10.78 -3.45
CA PRO A 57 -3.77 -11.28 -4.20
C PRO A 57 -3.05 -10.15 -4.92
N ILE A 58 -1.71 -10.18 -4.98
CA ILE A 58 -0.91 -9.13 -5.65
C ILE A 58 -1.23 -8.99 -7.16
N ASP A 59 -1.73 -10.07 -7.76
CA ASP A 59 -2.13 -10.14 -9.17
C ASP A 59 -3.63 -9.86 -9.40
N SER A 60 -4.39 -9.46 -8.36
CA SER A 60 -5.80 -9.16 -8.53
C SER A 60 -6.02 -7.88 -9.32
N GLU A 61 -7.14 -7.82 -10.06
CA GLU A 61 -7.55 -6.61 -10.76
C GLU A 61 -7.75 -5.44 -9.77
N ASP A 62 -8.27 -5.72 -8.57
CA ASP A 62 -8.45 -4.70 -7.51
C ASP A 62 -7.13 -3.97 -7.17
N ILE A 63 -6.00 -4.69 -7.06
CA ILE A 63 -4.69 -4.09 -6.78
C ILE A 63 -4.20 -3.23 -7.93
N LEU A 64 -4.45 -3.65 -9.18
CA LEU A 64 -4.08 -2.88 -10.36
C LEU A 64 -4.89 -1.58 -10.46
N GLU A 65 -6.16 -1.60 -10.06
CA GLU A 65 -7.00 -0.39 -10.02
C GLU A 65 -6.48 0.65 -9.02
N LEU A 66 -5.72 0.24 -7.97
CA LEU A 66 -5.15 1.17 -6.99
C LEU A 66 -3.99 2.01 -7.56
N LEU A 67 -3.44 1.60 -8.71
CA LEU A 67 -2.42 2.36 -9.44
C LEU A 67 -3.02 3.58 -10.15
N GLU A 68 -4.33 3.55 -10.43
CA GLU A 68 -5.02 4.62 -11.11
C GLU A 68 -5.31 5.79 -10.15
N PRO A 69 -5.22 7.04 -10.61
CA PRO A 69 -5.46 8.19 -9.76
C PRO A 69 -6.93 8.29 -9.33
N MET A 70 -7.18 8.19 -8.02
CA MET A 70 -8.51 8.36 -7.44
C MET A 70 -8.72 9.76 -6.85
N LYS A 71 -9.93 10.31 -6.96
CA LYS A 71 -10.20 11.68 -6.48
C LYS A 71 -10.32 11.78 -4.95
N HIS A 72 -10.87 10.74 -4.31
CA HIS A 72 -11.25 10.73 -2.89
C HIS A 72 -10.49 9.70 -2.06
N ALA A 73 -9.45 9.09 -2.62
CA ALA A 73 -8.61 8.12 -1.94
C ALA A 73 -7.13 8.29 -2.34
N ARG A 74 -6.23 7.94 -1.43
CA ARG A 74 -4.79 7.79 -1.67
C ARG A 74 -4.34 6.45 -1.13
N PHE A 75 -3.55 5.76 -1.93
CA PHE A 75 -2.95 4.48 -1.58
C PHE A 75 -1.47 4.71 -1.32
N LEU A 76 -1.04 4.35 -0.12
CA LEU A 76 0.27 4.66 0.41
C LEU A 76 1.00 3.38 0.77
N VAL A 77 2.32 3.44 0.69
CA VAL A 77 3.23 2.39 1.13
C VAL A 77 4.21 3.01 2.11
N HIS A 78 4.34 2.42 3.29
CA HIS A 78 5.37 2.82 4.23
C HIS A 78 6.74 2.36 3.73
N GLU A 79 7.75 3.23 3.82
CA GLU A 79 9.12 2.97 3.39
C GLU A 79 9.74 1.70 4.03
N ILE A 80 9.26 1.25 5.19
CA ILE A 80 9.74 0.01 5.84
C ILE A 80 9.49 -1.25 5.00
N TYR A 81 8.57 -1.17 4.02
CA TYR A 81 8.21 -2.26 3.12
C TYR A 81 8.95 -2.21 1.79
N LEU A 82 9.78 -1.18 1.60
CA LEU A 82 10.61 -1.03 0.43
C LEU A 82 12.01 -1.50 0.82
N GLU A 83 12.67 -2.22 -0.09
CA GLU A 83 14.09 -2.50 0.12
C GLU A 83 14.85 -1.17 0.14
N GLU A 84 15.84 -1.04 1.02
CA GLU A 84 16.75 0.11 0.98
C GLU A 84 17.51 0.07 -0.36
N GLU A 85 17.42 1.15 -1.15
CA GLU A 85 18.34 1.34 -2.28
C GLU A 85 19.74 1.57 -1.69
N ASP A 86 20.59 0.54 -1.70
CA ASP A 86 22.03 0.57 -1.35
C ASP A 86 22.84 1.60 -2.19
#